data_AF-A0A2B2G429-F1
#
_entry.id   AF-A0A2B2G429-F1
#
_cell.length_a   1.000
_cell.length_b   1.000
_cell.length_c   1.000
_cell.angle_alpha   90.00
_cell.angle_beta   90.00
_cell.angle_gamma   90.00
#
_symmetry.space_group_name_H-M   'P 1'
#
loop_
_entity.id
_entity.type
_entity.pdbx_description
1 polymer ?
#
loop_
_entity_poly.entity_id
_entity_poly.type
_entity_poly.pdbx_seq_one_letter_code
_entity_poly.pdbx_strand_id
1 'polypeptide(L)'
;MSLTLLLLIFILIAFISALTLTFTTVKKGTFLKRPYLQSIIVCILFFTNWMLYLTNFYSLLPEKVSEFIFLPIWFFLCILGFIVFWREWKNNRVFSICIGFLSFISFLFGLLLLVLSGM
;
A
#
# COMPACT_ATOMS: atom_id res chain seq x y z
N MET A 1 8.83 5.38 19.25
CA MET A 1 9.41 4.09 18.82
C MET A 1 8.42 2.92 18.82
N SER A 2 7.49 2.81 19.79
CA SER A 2 6.47 1.75 19.78
C SER A 2 5.44 1.86 18.65
N LEU A 3 4.99 3.08 18.34
CA LEU A 3 3.95 3.34 17.34
C LEU A 3 4.44 3.05 15.91
N THR A 4 5.68 3.42 15.58
CA THR A 4 6.32 3.09 14.30
C THR A 4 6.56 1.59 14.13
N LEU A 5 6.94 0.88 15.21
CA LEU A 5 7.08 -0.57 15.23
C LEU A 5 5.73 -1.28 15.02
N LEU A 6 4.67 -0.80 15.65
CA LEU A 6 3.33 -1.36 15.50
C LEU A 6 2.81 -1.17 14.07
N LEU A 7 3.06 0.00 13.47
CA LEU A 7 2.75 0.27 12.06
C LEU A 7 3.54 -0.65 11.12
N LEU A 8 4.84 -0.81 11.37
CA LEU A 8 5.70 -1.74 10.63
C LEU A 8 5.15 -3.18 10.66
N ILE A 9 4.79 -3.67 11.85
CA ILE A 9 4.20 -5.01 12.03
C ILE A 9 2.90 -5.13 11.26
N PHE A 10 2.06 -4.10 11.28
CA PHE A 10 0.78 -4.09 10.58
C PHE A 10 0.95 -4.12 9.04
N ILE A 11 1.90 -3.35 8.51
CA ILE A 11 2.27 -3.37 7.09
C ILE A 11 2.84 -4.73 6.70
N LEU A 12 3.68 -5.34 7.55
CA LEU A 12 4.22 -6.69 7.34
C LEU A 12 3.10 -7.75 7.31
N ILE A 13 2.09 -7.63 8.17
CA ILE A 13 0.93 -8.53 8.16
C ILE A 13 0.11 -8.31 6.87
N ALA A 14 -0.11 -7.07 6.46
CA ALA A 14 -0.74 -6.75 5.17
C ALA A 14 0.07 -7.31 3.98
N PHE A 15 1.41 -7.26 4.06
CA PHE A 15 2.32 -7.84 3.07
C PHE A 15 2.21 -9.37 2.99
N ILE A 16 2.32 -10.05 4.12
CA ILE A 16 2.24 -11.52 4.19
C ILE A 16 0.86 -12.01 3.75
N SER A 17 -0.22 -11.31 4.11
CA SER A 17 -1.57 -11.65 3.65
C SER A 17 -1.74 -11.47 2.14
N ALA A 18 -1.24 -10.37 1.55
CA ALA A 18 -1.29 -10.18 0.10
C ALA A 18 -0.45 -11.22 -0.66
N LEU A 19 0.74 -11.56 -0.16
CA LEU A 19 1.61 -12.59 -0.72
C LEU A 19 1.00 -13.99 -0.62
N THR A 20 0.51 -14.38 0.55
CA THR A 20 -0.16 -15.67 0.73
C THR A 20 -1.41 -15.77 -0.13
N LEU A 21 -2.18 -14.69 -0.31
CA LEU A 21 -3.36 -14.69 -1.18
C LEU A 21 -3.00 -14.80 -2.65
N THR A 22 -1.98 -14.08 -3.15
CA THR A 22 -1.52 -14.23 -4.54
C THR A 22 -0.98 -15.63 -4.79
N PHE A 23 -0.22 -16.22 -3.87
CA PHE A 23 0.27 -17.59 -4.00
C PHE A 23 -0.86 -18.63 -3.94
N THR A 24 -1.81 -18.46 -3.03
CA THR A 24 -2.95 -19.38 -2.86
C THR A 24 -3.91 -19.30 -4.05
N THR A 25 -4.14 -18.10 -4.59
CA THR A 25 -4.98 -17.90 -5.79
C THR A 25 -4.35 -18.48 -7.05
N VAL A 26 -3.02 -18.41 -7.21
CA VAL A 26 -2.30 -19.07 -8.30
C VAL A 26 -2.31 -20.59 -8.15
N LYS A 27 -2.09 -21.11 -6.93
CA LYS A 27 -1.91 -22.55 -6.69
C LYS A 27 -3.21 -23.33 -6.66
N LYS A 28 -4.30 -22.74 -6.16
CA LYS A 28 -5.56 -23.47 -5.99
C LYS A 28 -6.48 -23.39 -7.22
N GLY A 29 -6.35 -22.38 -8.09
CA GLY A 29 -7.31 -22.18 -9.20
C GLY A 29 -8.77 -22.02 -8.75
N THR A 30 -9.03 -21.92 -7.43
CA THR A 30 -10.36 -22.02 -6.81
C THR A 30 -11.01 -20.67 -6.53
N PHE A 31 -10.48 -19.57 -7.06
CA PHE A 31 -11.19 -18.29 -7.09
C PHE A 31 -11.49 -17.90 -8.54
N LEU A 32 -12.74 -17.51 -8.76
CA LEU A 32 -13.48 -17.45 -10.03
C LEU A 32 -12.70 -16.90 -11.23
N LYS A 33 -11.74 -15.99 -11.06
CA LYS A 33 -10.91 -15.38 -12.12
C LYS A 33 -9.59 -14.86 -11.53
N ARG A 34 -8.51 -14.91 -12.33
CA ARG A 34 -7.20 -14.32 -12.01
C ARG A 34 -7.37 -12.84 -11.60
N PRO A 35 -6.66 -12.34 -10.56
CA PRO A 35 -6.66 -10.91 -10.26
C PRO A 35 -6.15 -10.13 -11.47
N TYR A 36 -6.70 -8.94 -11.69
CA TYR A 36 -6.31 -8.10 -12.82
C TYR A 36 -4.84 -7.70 -12.70
N LEU A 37 -4.11 -7.66 -13.82
CA LEU A 37 -2.71 -7.22 -13.83
C LEU A 37 -2.54 -5.83 -13.19
N GLN A 38 -3.53 -4.95 -13.38
CA GLN A 38 -3.55 -3.62 -12.78
C GLN A 38 -3.55 -3.66 -11.25
N SER A 39 -4.27 -4.59 -10.63
CA SER A 39 -4.34 -4.69 -9.18
C SER A 39 -3.03 -5.21 -8.59
N ILE A 40 -2.35 -6.11 -9.32
CA ILE A 40 -0.99 -6.56 -8.97
C ILE A 40 0.02 -5.41 -9.09
N ILE A 41 -0.02 -4.63 -10.18
CA ILE A 41 0.91 -3.50 -10.40
C ILE A 41 0.77 -2.47 -9.28
N VAL A 42 -0.46 -2.09 -8.91
CA VAL A 42 -0.70 -1.12 -7.83
C VAL A 42 -0.24 -1.66 -6.48
N CYS A 43 -0.41 -2.96 -6.24
CA CYS A 43 0.11 -3.62 -5.04
C CYS A 43 1.65 -3.54 -4.97
N ILE A 44 2.35 -3.83 -6.07
CA ILE A 44 3.83 -3.71 -6.15
C ILE A 44 4.26 -2.26 -5.93
N LEU A 45 3.59 -1.28 -6.55
CA LEU A 45 3.89 0.15 -6.36
C LEU A 45 3.76 0.58 -4.89
N PHE A 46 2.71 0.13 -4.20
CA PHE A 46 2.58 0.36 -2.75
C PHE A 46 3.77 -0.22 -1.99
N PHE A 47 4.19 -1.45 -2.30
CA PHE A 47 5.33 -2.06 -1.63
C PHE A 47 6.63 -1.32 -1.87
N THR A 48 6.89 -0.93 -3.11
CA THR A 48 8.07 -0.13 -3.44
C THR A 48 8.07 1.18 -2.65
N ASN A 49 6.93 1.87 -2.58
CA ASN A 49 6.84 3.14 -1.87
C ASN A 49 7.04 2.98 -0.35
N TRP A 50 6.43 1.96 0.26
CA TRP A 50 6.66 1.64 1.67
C TRP A 50 8.10 1.24 1.97
N MET A 51 8.75 0.47 1.09
CA MET A 51 10.16 0.12 1.23
C MET A 51 11.07 1.35 1.13
N LEU A 52 10.81 2.26 0.19
CA LEU A 52 11.55 3.52 0.06
C LEU A 52 11.42 4.38 1.33
N TYR A 53 10.24 4.40 1.94
CA TYR A 53 10.01 5.07 3.22
C TYR A 53 10.77 4.41 4.37
N LEU A 54 10.63 3.08 4.53
CA LEU A 54 11.27 2.33 5.62
C LEU A 54 12.81 2.31 5.56
N THR A 55 13.36 2.36 4.35
CA THR A 55 14.82 2.44 4.15
C THR A 55 15.36 3.86 4.32
N ASN A 56 14.51 4.83 4.70
CA ASN A 56 14.84 6.25 4.76
C ASN A 56 15.48 6.78 3.47
N PHE A 57 15.16 6.19 2.31
CA PHE A 57 15.73 6.62 1.04
C PHE A 57 15.43 8.11 0.77
N TYR A 58 14.25 8.54 1.19
CA TYR A 58 13.80 9.93 1.09
C TYR A 58 14.59 10.90 2.00
N SER A 59 15.31 10.44 3.02
CA SER A 59 16.18 11.32 3.84
C SER A 59 17.55 11.59 3.20
N LEU A 60 17.89 10.89 2.12
CA LEU A 60 19.09 11.20 1.31
C LEU A 60 18.86 12.44 0.43
N LEU A 61 17.60 12.83 0.22
CA LEU A 61 17.20 14.00 -0.54
C LEU A 61 17.04 15.21 0.40
N PRO A 62 17.24 16.45 -0.08
CA PRO A 62 16.99 17.64 0.72
C PRO A 62 15.57 17.64 1.28
N GLU A 63 15.40 17.91 2.58
CA GLU A 63 14.13 17.75 3.31
C GLU A 63 12.94 18.39 2.58
N LYS A 64 13.09 19.62 2.08
CA LYS A 64 12.04 20.33 1.34
C LYS A 64 11.64 19.69 0.01
N VAL A 65 12.58 19.05 -0.67
CA VAL A 65 12.32 18.36 -1.96
C VAL A 65 11.72 16.99 -1.69
N SER A 66 12.16 16.35 -0.62
CA SER A 66 11.68 15.04 -0.19
C SER A 66 10.20 15.06 0.18
N GLU A 67 9.79 15.94 1.09
CA GLU A 67 8.38 16.08 1.47
C GLU A 67 7.47 16.42 0.28
N PHE A 68 7.93 17.33 -0.59
CA PHE A 68 7.15 17.79 -1.73
C PHE A 68 6.91 16.69 -2.77
N ILE A 69 7.80 15.71 -2.91
CA ILE A 69 7.64 14.60 -3.85
C ILE A 69 6.92 13.43 -3.17
N PHE A 70 7.28 13.16 -1.92
CA PHE A 70 6.79 12.02 -1.16
C PHE A 70 5.29 12.10 -0.90
N LEU A 71 4.80 13.21 -0.32
CA LEU A 71 3.39 13.35 0.07
C LEU A 71 2.44 13.22 -1.12
N PRO A 72 2.64 13.94 -2.25
CA PRO A 72 1.75 13.80 -3.41
C PRO A 72 1.75 12.40 -3.98
N ILE A 73 2.92 11.76 -4.16
CA ILE A 73 3.01 10.39 -4.69
C ILE A 73 2.28 9.41 -3.77
N TRP A 74 2.43 9.57 -2.46
CA TRP A 74 1.77 8.74 -1.46
C TRP A 74 0.24 8.84 -1.55
N PHE A 75 -0.30 10.06 -1.65
CA PHE A 75 -1.74 10.27 -1.82
C PHE A 75 -2.26 9.77 -3.17
N PHE A 76 -1.50 9.95 -4.25
CA PHE A 76 -1.85 9.41 -5.56
C PHE A 76 -1.97 7.88 -5.53
N LEU A 77 -1.03 7.20 -4.86
CA LEU A 77 -1.08 5.75 -4.69
C LEU A 77 -2.29 5.32 -3.87
N CYS A 78 -2.67 6.07 -2.82
CA CYS A 78 -3.89 5.83 -2.06
C CYS A 78 -5.14 5.89 -2.95
N ILE A 79 -5.27 6.93 -3.79
CA ILE A 79 -6.41 7.08 -4.72
C ILE A 79 -6.45 5.91 -5.72
N LEU A 80 -5.31 5.58 -6.33
CA LEU A 80 -5.20 4.44 -7.26
C LEU A 80 -5.60 3.13 -6.57
N GLY A 81 -5.15 2.93 -5.32
CA GLY A 81 -5.52 1.79 -4.49
C GLY A 81 -7.02 1.66 -4.26
N PHE A 82 -7.72 2.76 -3.97
CA PHE A 82 -9.18 2.77 -3.83
C PHE A 82 -9.91 2.48 -5.16
N ILE A 83 -9.41 3.00 -6.28
CA ILE A 83 -9.97 2.72 -7.62
C ILE A 83 -9.84 1.22 -7.93
N VAL A 84 -8.65 0.65 -7.68
CA VAL A 84 -8.39 -0.77 -7.87
C VAL A 84 -9.24 -1.62 -6.94
N PHE A 85 -9.39 -1.24 -5.67
CA PHE A 85 -10.31 -1.86 -4.74
C PHE A 85 -11.72 -1.96 -5.33
N TRP A 86 -12.29 -0.85 -5.79
CA TRP A 86 -13.64 -0.86 -6.36
C TRP A 86 -13.75 -1.77 -7.59
N ARG A 87 -12.72 -1.76 -8.46
CA ARG A 87 -12.67 -2.58 -9.66
C ARG A 87 -12.56 -4.08 -9.35
N GLU A 88 -11.73 -4.43 -8.37
CA GLU A 88 -11.45 -5.81 -8.00
C GLU A 88 -12.56 -6.44 -7.16
N TRP A 89 -13.39 -5.62 -6.50
CA TRP A 89 -14.50 -6.08 -5.64
C TRP A 89 -15.46 -7.03 -6.35
N LYS A 90 -15.71 -6.81 -7.64
CA LYS A 90 -16.59 -7.67 -8.46
C LYS A 90 -15.89 -8.97 -8.94
N ASN A 91 -14.57 -9.01 -8.97
CA ASN A 91 -13.79 -10.13 -9.51
C ASN A 91 -13.30 -11.06 -8.40
N ASN A 92 -12.52 -10.51 -7.47
CA ASN A 92 -11.96 -11.23 -6.34
C ASN A 92 -12.10 -10.38 -5.08
N ARG A 93 -13.16 -10.65 -4.31
CA ARG A 93 -13.47 -9.92 -3.07
C ARG A 93 -12.34 -9.96 -2.06
N VAL A 94 -11.63 -11.09 -1.95
CA VAL A 94 -10.57 -11.24 -0.95
C VAL A 94 -9.37 -10.36 -1.30
N PHE A 95 -8.92 -10.40 -2.56
CA PHE A 95 -7.82 -9.56 -3.02
C PHE A 95 -8.18 -8.07 -2.99
N SER A 96 -9.44 -7.75 -3.30
CA SER A 96 -10.00 -6.41 -3.14
C SER A 96 -9.85 -5.93 -1.69
N ILE A 97 -10.38 -6.66 -0.71
CA ILE A 97 -10.32 -6.27 0.72
C ILE A 97 -8.89 -5.97 1.15
N CYS A 98 -7.91 -6.78 0.73
CA CYS A 98 -6.50 -6.54 1.03
C CYS A 98 -5.98 -5.21 0.47
N ILE A 99 -6.24 -4.91 -0.81
CA ILE A 99 -5.82 -3.65 -1.42
C ILE A 99 -6.53 -2.46 -0.77
N GLY A 100 -7.82 -2.59 -0.47
CA GLY A 100 -8.59 -1.54 0.21
C GLY A 100 -8.02 -1.23 1.59
N PHE A 101 -7.69 -2.28 2.35
CA PHE A 101 -7.07 -2.13 3.66
C PHE A 101 -5.68 -1.48 3.59
N LEU A 102 -4.83 -1.94 2.67
CA LEU A 102 -3.50 -1.36 2.43
C LEU A 102 -3.58 0.13 2.06
N SER A 103 -4.54 0.48 1.20
CA SER A 103 -4.78 1.86 0.76
C SER A 103 -5.26 2.73 1.91
N PHE A 104 -6.19 2.22 2.73
CA PHE A 104 -6.74 2.94 3.87
C PHE A 104 -5.68 3.24 4.95
N ILE A 105 -4.83 2.26 5.28
CA ILE A 105 -3.74 2.45 6.23
C ILE A 105 -2.71 3.43 5.67
N SER A 106 -2.34 3.28 4.40
CA SER A 106 -1.39 4.17 3.75
C SER A 106 -1.91 5.61 3.71
N PHE A 107 -3.22 5.78 3.52
CA PHE A 107 -3.88 7.09 3.57
C PHE A 107 -3.84 7.70 4.96
N LEU A 108 -4.22 6.94 6.00
CA LEU A 108 -4.11 7.38 7.40
C LEU A 108 -2.68 7.80 7.75
N PHE A 109 -1.69 7.04 7.28
CA PHE A 109 -0.28 7.34 7.49
C PHE A 109 0.16 8.62 6.77
N GLY A 110 -0.23 8.80 5.51
CA GLY A 110 0.03 10.02 4.75
C GLY A 110 -0.61 11.26 5.39
N LEU A 111 -1.82 11.11 5.95
CA LEU A 111 -2.52 12.19 6.67
C LEU A 111 -1.79 12.54 7.97
N LEU A 112 -1.33 11.54 8.73
CA LEU A 112 -0.56 11.75 9.95
C LEU A 112 0.76 12.47 9.65
N LEU A 113 1.47 12.08 8.58
CA LEU A 113 2.68 12.77 8.12
C LEU A 113 2.41 14.21 7.69
N LEU A 114 1.30 14.47 6.98
CA LEU A 114 0.91 15.83 6.61
C LEU A 114 0.70 16.72 7.84
N VAL A 115 0.03 16.20 8.88
CA VAL A 115 -0.18 16.95 10.13
C VAL A 115 1.14 17.21 10.85
N LEU A 116 2.05 16.23 10.89
CA LEU A 116 3.37 16.41 11.51
C LEU A 116 4.28 17.38 10.74
N SER A 117 4.21 17.39 9.40
CA SER A 117 4.96 18.30 8.53
C SER A 117 4.48 19.75 8.60
N GLY A 118 3.18 19.94 8.87
CA GLY A 118 2.57 21.26 9.04
C GLY A 118 2.72 21.88 10.43
N MET A 119 3.31 21.17 11.39
CA MET A 119 3.67 21.67 12.73
C MET A 119 5.13 22.13 12.77
#